data_AF-A0A1G1MHZ2-F1
#
_entry.id   AF-A0A1G1MHZ2-F1
#
_cell.length_a   1.000
_cell.length_b   1.000
_cell.length_c   1.000
_cell.angle_alpha   90.00
_cell.angle_beta   90.00
_cell.angle_gamma   90.00
#
_symmetry.space_group_name_H-M   'P 1'
#
loop_
_entity.id
_entity.type
_entity.pdbx_description
1 polymer ?
#
loop_
_entity_poly.entity_id
_entity_poly.type
_entity_poly.pdbx_seq_one_letter_code
_entity_poly.pdbx_strand_id
1 'polypeptide(L)'
;MNIDFQALKAVFLSNLDSLYKFNFFLDNPLFWLAILISYLILRRSWEVKKTLTFIFIVAVILLLSTKLEERFASFMTSSGELFEPGIVRLVSLVIIAILFLVFTFLG
;
A
#
# COMPACT_ATOMS: atom_id res chain seq x y z
N MET A 1 7.18 -27.64 25.86
CA MET A 1 6.06 -27.12 25.05
C MET A 1 6.54 -25.82 24.40
N ASN A 2 7.16 -25.89 23.22
CA ASN A 2 7.88 -24.76 22.58
C ASN A 2 7.64 -24.70 21.05
N ILE A 3 6.60 -25.41 20.59
CA ILE A 3 6.31 -25.66 19.17
C ILE A 3 5.41 -24.56 18.59
N ASP A 4 4.64 -23.86 19.43
CA ASP A 4 3.66 -22.87 18.97
C ASP A 4 4.30 -21.59 18.40
N PHE A 5 5.41 -21.10 18.96
CA PHE A 5 5.96 -19.80 18.53
C PHE A 5 6.63 -19.87 17.15
N GLN A 6 7.30 -20.98 16.83
CA GLN A 6 7.91 -21.18 15.51
C GLN A 6 6.85 -21.44 14.44
N ALA A 7 5.79 -22.19 14.75
CA ALA A 7 4.66 -22.39 13.85
C ALA A 7 3.93 -21.08 13.58
N LEU A 8 3.67 -20.28 14.63
CA LEU A 8 3.04 -18.95 14.48
C LEU A 8 3.91 -18.02 13.64
N LYS A 9 5.22 -17.99 13.88
CA LYS A 9 6.17 -17.18 13.11
C LYS A 9 6.23 -17.60 11.65
N ALA A 10 6.20 -18.90 11.36
CA ALA A 10 6.19 -19.42 9.99
C ALA A 10 4.91 -19.04 9.24
N VAL A 11 3.74 -19.17 9.88
CA VAL A 11 2.45 -18.75 9.31
C VAL A 11 2.40 -17.23 9.12
N PHE A 12 2.94 -16.46 10.06
CA PHE A 12 2.99 -15.01 9.95
C PHE A 12 3.93 -14.55 8.84
N LEU A 13 5.11 -15.17 8.70
CA LEU A 13 6.05 -14.91 7.61
C LEU A 13 5.48 -15.31 6.24
N SER A 14 4.82 -16.47 6.12
CA SER A 14 4.20 -16.86 4.85
C SER A 14 3.06 -15.91 4.46
N ASN A 15 2.32 -15.39 5.44
CA ASN A 15 1.28 -14.40 5.20
C ASN A 15 1.85 -13.01 4.92
N LEU A 16 3.02 -12.66 5.47
CA LEU A 16 3.73 -11.43 5.09
C LEU A 16 4.16 -11.46 3.62
N ASP A 17 4.67 -12.58 3.12
CA ASP A 17 4.96 -12.74 1.69
C ASP A 17 3.69 -12.57 0.82
N SER A 18 2.54 -12.98 1.32
CA SER A 18 1.26 -12.75 0.65
C SER A 18 0.82 -11.27 0.67
N LEU A 19 1.15 -10.53 1.75
CA LEU A 19 0.92 -9.08 1.85
C LEU A 19 1.86 -8.29 0.93
N TYR A 20 3.12 -8.74 0.77
CA TYR A 20 4.04 -8.16 -0.21
C TYR A 20 3.53 -8.32 -1.64
N LYS A 21 2.78 -9.39 -1.93
CA LYS A 21 2.11 -9.63 -3.23
C LYS A 21 0.70 -9.03 -3.32
N PHE A 22 0.26 -8.28 -2.32
CA PHE A 22 -1.10 -7.75 -2.29
C PHE A 22 -1.25 -6.65 -3.32
N ASN A 23 -1.92 -6.93 -4.44
CA ASN A 23 -2.12 -5.95 -5.50
C ASN A 23 -3.26 -4.98 -5.18
N PHE A 24 -3.01 -3.69 -5.39
CA PHE A 24 -4.01 -2.64 -5.20
C PHE A 24 -4.84 -2.53 -6.49
N PHE A 25 -5.96 -3.26 -6.54
CA PHE A 25 -6.91 -3.21 -7.65
C PHE A 25 -8.21 -2.51 -7.24
N LEU A 26 -8.87 -1.91 -8.23
CA LEU A 26 -10.21 -1.33 -8.06
C LEU A 26 -11.23 -2.39 -7.62
N ASP A 27 -11.09 -3.63 -8.11
CA ASP A 27 -12.02 -4.71 -7.80
C ASP A 27 -11.70 -5.42 -6.49
N ASN A 28 -10.62 -5.02 -5.78
CA ASN A 28 -10.22 -5.64 -4.53
C ASN A 28 -11.02 -5.04 -3.36
N PRO A 29 -11.96 -5.78 -2.73
CA PRO A 29 -12.79 -5.24 -1.65
C PRO A 29 -11.97 -4.92 -0.39
N LEU A 30 -10.88 -5.66 -0.16
CA LEU A 30 -9.99 -5.44 0.98
C LEU A 30 -9.22 -4.12 0.85
N PHE A 31 -8.91 -3.69 -0.37
CA PHE A 31 -8.30 -2.38 -0.62
C PHE A 31 -9.24 -1.25 -0.18
N TRP A 32 -10.50 -1.28 -0.60
CA TRP A 32 -11.48 -0.28 -0.20
C TRP A 32 -11.80 -0.31 1.29
N LEU A 33 -11.80 -1.50 1.89
CA LEU A 33 -11.98 -1.64 3.33
C LEU A 33 -10.82 -1.02 4.11
N ALA A 34 -9.58 -1.21 3.66
CA ALA A 34 -8.41 -0.55 4.26
C ALA A 34 -8.47 0.98 4.12
N ILE A 35 -8.91 1.47 2.95
CA ILE A 35 -9.14 2.90 2.70
C ILE A 35 -10.23 3.47 3.61
N LEU A 36 -11.35 2.75 3.77
CA LEU A 36 -12.44 3.16 4.66
C LEU A 36 -12.00 3.21 6.12
N ILE A 37 -11.27 2.19 6.60
CA ILE A 37 -10.72 2.18 7.96
C ILE A 37 -9.78 3.37 8.17
N SER A 38 -8.89 3.63 7.20
CA SER A 38 -7.98 4.77 7.24
C SER A 38 -8.72 6.10 7.31
N TYR A 39 -9.80 6.25 6.52
CA TYR A 39 -10.68 7.42 6.58
C TYR A 39 -11.29 7.60 7.96
N LEU A 40 -11.85 6.54 8.55
CA LEU A 40 -12.49 6.61 9.86
C LEU A 40 -11.51 7.01 10.98
N ILE A 41 -10.27 6.51 10.90
CA ILE A 41 -9.21 6.87 11.85
C ILE A 41 -8.85 8.35 11.69
N LEU A 42 -8.54 8.78 10.46
CA LEU A 42 -8.10 10.16 10.19
C LEU A 42 -9.19 11.20 10.43
N ARG A 43 -10.45 10.83 10.18
CA ARG A 43 -11.60 11.72 10.39
C ARG A 43 -11.74 12.19 11.84
N ARG A 44 -11.22 11.44 12.82
CA ARG A 44 -11.19 11.85 14.23
C ARG A 44 -10.24 13.04 14.47
N SER A 45 -9.19 13.15 13.67
CA SER A 45 -8.14 14.17 13.85
C SER A 45 -8.27 15.33 12.87
N TRP A 46 -8.83 15.10 11.68
CA TRP A 46 -8.90 16.10 10.61
C TRP A 46 -10.33 16.44 10.18
N GLU A 47 -10.49 17.59 9.54
CA GLU A 47 -11.74 18.00 8.89
C GLU A 47 -12.18 17.02 7.79
N VAL A 48 -13.49 16.94 7.52
CA VAL A 48 -14.07 16.01 6.52
C VAL A 48 -13.39 16.20 5.18
N LYS A 49 -13.31 17.45 4.71
CA LYS A 49 -12.81 17.80 3.38
C LYS A 49 -11.35 17.39 3.22
N LYS A 50 -10.52 17.75 4.21
CA LYS A 50 -9.09 17.39 4.27
C LYS A 50 -8.88 15.88 4.27
N THR A 51 -9.65 15.16 5.07
CA THR A 51 -9.58 13.69 5.18
C THR A 51 -9.96 13.02 3.86
N LEU A 52 -11.06 13.45 3.23
CA LEU A 52 -11.50 12.92 1.94
C LEU A 52 -10.46 13.15 0.85
N THR A 53 -9.92 14.37 0.75
CA THR A 53 -8.88 14.69 -0.25
C THR A 53 -7.64 13.82 -0.06
N PHE A 54 -7.15 13.70 1.17
CA PHE A 54 -5.98 12.87 1.47
C PHE A 54 -6.22 11.40 1.09
N ILE A 55 -7.34 10.84 1.55
CA ILE A 55 -7.68 9.44 1.27
C ILE A 55 -7.84 9.18 -0.22
N PHE A 56 -8.44 10.11 -0.97
CA PHE A 56 -8.55 10.00 -2.42
C PHE A 56 -7.17 9.99 -3.10
N ILE A 57 -6.28 10.90 -2.70
CA ILE A 57 -4.90 10.93 -3.23
C ILE A 57 -4.16 9.64 -2.92
N VAL A 58 -4.25 9.14 -1.69
CA VAL A 58 -3.62 7.88 -1.27
C VAL A 58 -4.14 6.70 -2.11
N ALA A 59 -5.46 6.62 -2.31
CA ALA A 59 -6.06 5.56 -3.13
C ALA A 59 -5.54 5.62 -4.57
N VAL A 60 -5.46 6.82 -5.17
CA VAL A 60 -4.93 7.01 -6.52
C VAL A 60 -3.45 6.60 -6.61
N ILE A 61 -2.62 6.99 -5.64
CA ILE A 61 -1.19 6.63 -5.61
C ILE A 61 -1.02 5.12 -5.53
N LEU A 62 -1.76 4.45 -4.64
CA LEU A 62 -1.66 2.99 -4.48
C LEU A 62 -2.12 2.24 -5.74
N LEU A 63 -3.21 2.67 -6.37
CA LEU A 63 -3.68 2.09 -7.64
C LEU A 63 -2.68 2.30 -8.78
N LEU A 64 -2.08 3.50 -8.86
CA LEU A 64 -1.07 3.80 -9.87
C LEU A 64 0.22 3.01 -9.62
N SER A 65 0.62 2.78 -8.36
CA SER A 65 1.77 1.95 -8.01
C SER A 65 1.64 0.56 -8.62
N THR A 66 0.50 -0.11 -8.44
CA THR A 66 0.28 -1.45 -8.99
C THR A 66 0.28 -1.45 -10.52
N LYS A 67 -0.36 -0.47 -11.17
CA LYS A 67 -0.29 -0.37 -12.65
C LYS A 67 1.12 -0.10 -13.17
N LEU A 68 1.90 0.71 -12.46
CA LEU A 68 3.28 0.98 -12.81
C LEU A 68 4.14 -0.27 -12.60
N GLU A 69 3.97 -0.99 -11.50
CA GLU A 69 4.64 -2.27 -11.23
C GLU A 69 4.42 -3.27 -12.37
N GLU A 70 3.18 -3.47 -12.79
CA GLU A 70 2.84 -4.36 -13.92
C GLU A 70 3.48 -3.92 -15.24
N ARG A 71 3.44 -2.61 -15.51
CA ARG A 71 4.00 -2.05 -16.75
C ARG A 71 5.53 -2.14 -16.77
N PHE A 72 6.20 -1.81 -15.67
CA PHE A 72 7.65 -1.95 -15.56
C PHE A 72 8.07 -3.42 -15.61
N ALA A 73 7.35 -4.32 -14.95
CA ALA A 73 7.62 -5.76 -15.04
C ALA A 73 7.54 -6.28 -16.49
N SER A 74 6.53 -5.86 -17.27
CA SER A 74 6.40 -6.26 -18.68
C SER A 74 7.48 -5.65 -19.60
N PHE A 75 7.90 -4.40 -19.35
CA PHE A 75 9.02 -3.80 -20.10
C PHE A 75 10.36 -4.46 -19.78
N MET A 76 10.64 -4.75 -18.51
CA MET A 76 11.93 -5.29 -18.06
C MET A 76 12.09 -6.78 -18.40
N THR A 77 11.00 -7.56 -18.35
CA THR A 77 11.00 -8.92 -18.89
C THR A 77 11.29 -8.95 -20.40
N SER A 78 10.90 -7.92 -21.14
CA SER A 78 11.21 -7.78 -22.57
C SER A 78 12.67 -7.36 -22.82
N SER A 79 13.32 -6.67 -21.87
CA SER A 79 14.74 -6.27 -21.96
C SER A 79 15.70 -7.31 -21.38
N GLY A 80 15.20 -8.37 -20.73
CA GLY A 80 16.02 -9.40 -20.08
C GLY A 80 16.55 -9.01 -18.70
N GLU A 81 16.10 -7.88 -18.14
CA GLU A 81 16.49 -7.41 -16.82
C GLU A 81 15.52 -7.89 -15.73
N LEU A 82 16.04 -8.30 -14.57
CA LEU A 82 15.24 -8.69 -13.41
C LEU A 82 14.72 -7.43 -12.70
N PHE A 83 13.42 -7.19 -12.81
CA PHE A 83 12.75 -6.11 -12.08
C PHE A 83 12.18 -6.61 -10.75
N GLU A 84 12.53 -5.94 -9.65
CA GLU A 84 11.91 -6.17 -8.36
C GLU A 84 10.69 -5.24 -8.18
N PRO A 85 9.45 -5.76 -8.24
CA PRO A 85 8.24 -4.93 -8.13
C PRO A 85 8.10 -4.21 -6.77
N GLY A 86 8.85 -4.63 -5.75
CA GLY A 86 8.85 -4.00 -4.42
C GLY A 86 9.35 -2.54 -4.41
N ILE A 87 10.16 -2.12 -5.39
CA ILE A 87 10.75 -0.76 -5.42
C ILE A 87 9.68 0.31 -5.62
N VAL A 88 8.75 0.10 -6.55
CA VAL A 88 7.69 1.08 -6.85
C VAL A 88 6.75 1.24 -5.66
N ARG A 89 6.47 0.14 -4.95
CA ARG A 89 5.69 0.14 -3.72
C ARG A 89 6.37 0.94 -2.61
N LEU A 90 7.68 0.75 -2.41
CA LEU A 90 8.46 1.52 -1.44
C LEU A 90 8.43 3.02 -1.75
N VAL A 91 8.62 3.41 -3.01
CA VAL A 91 8.54 4.82 -3.43
C VAL A 91 7.15 5.39 -3.15
N SER A 92 6.09 4.64 -3.46
CA SER A 92 4.71 5.05 -3.21
C SER A 92 4.43 5.25 -1.72
N LEU A 93 4.95 4.37 -0.85
CA LEU A 93 4.82 4.51 0.61
C LEU A 93 5.57 5.75 1.13
N VAL A 94 6.76 6.05 0.60
CA VAL A 94 7.50 7.27 0.95
C VAL A 94 6.71 8.52 0.57
N ILE A 95 6.12 8.54 -0.64
CA ILE A 95 5.27 9.66 -1.08
C ILE A 95 4.06 9.83 -0.16
N ILE A 96 3.38 8.72 0.20
CA ILE A 96 2.24 8.74 1.12
C ILE A 96 2.65 9.27 2.50
N ALA A 97 3.81 8.87 3.03
CA ALA A 97 4.33 9.36 4.30
C ALA A 97 4.62 10.87 4.27
N ILE A 98 5.22 11.37 3.18
CA ILE A 98 5.46 12.80 2.99
C ILE A 98 4.13 13.56 2.92
N LEU A 99 3.17 13.06 2.13
CA LEU A 99 1.83 13.67 2.03
C LEU A 99 1.12 13.69 3.38
N PHE A 100 1.26 12.64 4.19
CA PHE A 100 0.68 12.59 5.52
C PHE A 100 1.24 13.72 6.40
N LEU A 101 2.55 13.95 6.38
CA LEU A 101 3.17 15.05 7.12
C LEU A 101 2.70 16.42 6.60
N VAL A 102 2.68 16.61 5.27
CA VAL A 102 2.21 17.87 4.65
C VAL A 102 0.78 18.17 5.06
N PHE A 103 -0.12 17.20 4.94
CA PHE A 103 -1.50 17.38 5.37
C PHE A 103 -1.58 17.60 6.88
N THR A 104 -0.80 16.91 7.71
CA THR A 104 -0.84 17.08 9.17
C THR A 104 -0.45 18.50 9.60
N PHE A 105 0.65 19.04 9.05
CA PHE A 105 1.30 20.24 9.58
C PHE A 105 1.03 21.53 8.78
N LEU A 106 0.71 21.41 7.48
CA LEU A 106 0.54 22.56 6.59
C LEU A 106 -0.90 22.77 6.11
N GLY A 107 -1.80 21.84 6.41
CA GLY A 107 -3.20 21.86 5.96
C GLY A 107 -4.21 21.95 7.07
#